data_AF-A0A0A9X2U4-F1
#
_entry.id   AF-A0A0A9X2U4-F1
#
_cell.length_a   1.000
_cell.length_b   1.000
_cell.length_c   1.000
_cell.angle_alpha   90.00
_cell.angle_beta   90.00
_cell.angle_gamma   90.00
#
_symmetry.space_group_name_H-M   'P 1'
#
loop_
_entity.id
_entity.type
_entity.pdbx_description
1 polymer ?
#
loop_
_entity_poly.entity_id
_entity_poly.type
_entity_poly.pdbx_seq_one_letter_code
_entity_poly.pdbx_strand_id
1 'polypeptide(L)'
;AEIASLSLDLLLAVKKFKIRHRPQDRLQLRIGIHSGPVCAGVVGKKMPRYCLFGDTVNTASRMESTGLAQKIHCSEACKDLLDKLSGYILDERGYIDLKGKGEARTYWLVGEEEHLRTQRRITREERVREGRKIPRSSL
;
A
#
# COMPACT_ATOMS: atom_id res chain seq x y z
N ALA A 1 -0.89 -7.12 -1.75
CA ALA A 1 -1.26 -6.83 -3.15
C ALA A 1 -2.18 -5.61 -3.23
N GLU A 2 -3.29 -5.65 -2.51
CA GLU A 2 -4.43 -4.73 -2.61
C GLU A 2 -4.07 -3.27 -2.36
N ILE A 3 -3.20 -3.01 -1.39
CA ILE A 3 -2.74 -1.64 -1.07
C ILE A 3 -1.91 -1.06 -2.22
N ALA A 4 -1.11 -1.88 -2.92
CA ALA A 4 -0.35 -1.46 -4.08
C ALA A 4 -1.29 -1.11 -5.25
N SER A 5 -2.24 -1.99 -5.56
CA SER A 5 -3.26 -1.74 -6.59
C SER A 5 -4.12 -0.50 -6.28
N LEU A 6 -4.55 -0.34 -5.03
CA LEU A 6 -5.30 0.83 -4.58
C LEU A 6 -4.49 2.13 -4.77
N SER A 7 -3.19 2.09 -4.48
CA SER A 7 -2.32 3.25 -4.62
C SER A 7 -2.19 3.69 -6.08
N LEU A 8 -2.07 2.74 -7.01
CA LEU A 8 -2.07 2.99 -8.45
C LEU A 8 -3.42 3.59 -8.90
N ASP A 9 -4.53 2.98 -8.50
CA ASP A 9 -5.88 3.46 -8.83
C ASP A 9 -6.12 4.88 -8.31
N LEU A 10 -5.64 5.19 -7.09
CA LEU A 10 -5.78 6.51 -6.48
C LEU A 10 -4.96 7.58 -7.22
N LEU A 11 -3.73 7.28 -7.62
CA LEU A 11 -2.95 8.21 -8.46
C LEU A 11 -3.65 8.47 -9.80
N LEU A 12 -4.23 7.44 -10.43
CA LEU A 12 -4.99 7.58 -11.68
C LEU A 12 -6.25 8.43 -11.49
N ALA A 13 -6.97 8.25 -10.37
CA ALA A 13 -8.15 9.04 -10.04
C ALA A 13 -7.80 10.51 -9.80
N VAL A 14 -6.74 10.78 -9.03
CA VAL A 14 -6.28 12.15 -8.73
C VAL A 14 -5.84 12.89 -10.00
N LYS A 15 -5.23 12.20 -10.98
CA LYS A 15 -4.88 12.82 -12.27
C LYS A 15 -6.09 13.37 -13.04
N LYS A 16 -7.26 12.77 -12.87
CA LYS A 16 -8.53 13.17 -13.52
C LYS A 16 -9.34 14.16 -12.67
N PHE A 17 -9.00 14.30 -11.39
CA PHE A 17 -9.72 15.16 -10.46
C PHE A 17 -9.40 16.64 -10.71
N LYS A 18 -10.45 17.48 -10.76
CA LYS A 18 -10.34 18.93 -10.90
C LYS A 18 -10.82 19.63 -9.62
N ILE A 19 -10.02 20.56 -9.12
CA ILE A 19 -10.37 21.36 -7.94
C ILE A 19 -11.36 22.44 -8.35
N ARG A 20 -12.61 22.36 -7.86
CA ARG A 20 -13.70 23.27 -8.26
C ARG A 20 -13.37 24.76 -8.11
N HIS A 21 -12.70 25.13 -7.02
CA HIS A 21 -12.36 26.52 -6.70
C HIS A 21 -10.97 26.94 -7.21
N ARG A 22 -10.17 26.02 -7.78
CA ARG A 22 -8.85 26.29 -8.39
C ARG A 22 -8.64 25.37 -9.60
N PRO A 23 -9.33 25.60 -10.72
CA PRO A 23 -9.33 24.69 -11.87
C PRO A 23 -7.98 24.58 -12.58
N GLN A 24 -7.06 25.53 -12.36
CA GLN A 24 -5.70 25.49 -12.90
C GLN A 24 -4.72 24.70 -12.02
N ASP A 25 -5.08 24.46 -10.76
CA ASP A 25 -4.25 23.71 -9.83
C ASP A 25 -4.50 22.21 -9.96
N ARG A 26 -3.42 21.43 -9.92
CA ARG A 26 -3.48 19.97 -9.93
C ARG A 26 -3.20 19.43 -8.53
N LEU A 27 -4.14 18.66 -7.99
CA LEU A 27 -3.95 17.97 -6.72
C LEU A 27 -2.74 17.02 -6.83
N GLN A 28 -1.74 17.25 -5.98
CA GLN A 28 -0.54 16.43 -5.89
C GLN A 28 -0.71 15.40 -4.77
N LEU A 29 -0.60 14.11 -5.11
CA LEU A 29 -0.65 13.03 -4.12
C LEU A 29 0.73 12.39 -3.98
N ARG A 30 1.08 12.05 -2.75
CA ARG A 30 2.28 11.30 -2.39
C ARG A 30 1.85 10.08 -1.58
N ILE A 31 2.40 8.91 -1.91
CA ILE A 31 2.02 7.65 -1.25
C ILE A 31 3.31 6.93 -0.84
N GLY A 32 3.33 6.43 0.41
CA GLY A 32 4.40 5.57 0.93
C GLY A 32 3.84 4.22 1.38
N ILE A 33 4.51 3.13 0.99
CA ILE A 33 4.12 1.77 1.33
C ILE A 33 5.29 1.02 1.97
N HIS A 34 5.01 0.36 3.09
CA HIS A 34 5.96 -0.52 3.76
C HIS A 34 5.21 -1.75 4.29
N SER A 35 5.94 -2.85 4.49
CA SER A 35 5.38 -4.11 5.00
C SER A 35 6.26 -4.63 6.14
N GLY A 36 5.61 -4.98 7.24
CA GLY A 36 6.26 -5.42 8.46
C GLY A 36 5.25 -5.72 9.57
N PRO A 37 5.70 -6.26 10.72
CA PRO A 37 4.83 -6.56 11.84
C PRO A 37 4.26 -5.28 12.47
N VAL A 38 3.03 -5.36 12.97
CA VAL A 38 2.34 -4.22 13.59
C VAL A 38 1.49 -4.69 14.75
N CYS A 39 1.37 -3.86 15.79
CA CYS A 39 0.43 -4.08 16.89
C CYS A 39 -0.82 -3.22 16.66
N ALA A 40 -1.99 -3.80 16.81
CA ALA A 40 -3.27 -3.09 16.70
C ALA A 40 -3.97 -3.02 18.05
N GLY A 41 -4.70 -1.94 18.32
CA GLY A 41 -5.46 -1.79 19.56
C GLY A 41 -6.49 -0.67 19.51
N VAL A 42 -7.41 -0.69 20.48
CA VAL A 42 -8.39 0.39 20.68
C VAL A 42 -7.90 1.30 21.80
N VAL A 43 -7.77 2.59 21.51
CA VAL A 43 -7.30 3.59 22.48
C VAL A 43 -8.45 4.49 22.91
N GLY A 44 -8.57 4.69 24.23
CA GLY A 44 -9.53 5.59 24.86
C GLY A 44 -10.83 4.89 25.26
N LYS A 45 -11.30 5.14 26.48
CA LYS A 45 -12.52 4.53 27.03
C LYS A 45 -13.81 5.25 26.59
N LYS A 46 -13.79 6.58 26.55
CA LYS A 46 -14.96 7.41 26.17
C LYS A 46 -15.08 7.62 24.67
N MET A 47 -13.96 7.67 23.96
CA MET A 47 -13.88 7.81 22.50
C MET A 47 -12.90 6.77 21.95
N PRO A 48 -13.36 5.53 21.73
CA PRO A 48 -12.51 4.45 21.27
C PRO A 48 -12.03 4.73 19.83
N ARG A 49 -10.72 4.67 19.63
CA ARG A 49 -10.06 4.80 18.32
C ARG A 49 -9.24 3.56 18.00
N TYR A 50 -9.48 2.95 16.84
CA TYR A 50 -8.65 1.86 16.36
C TYR A 50 -7.32 2.41 15.84
N CYS A 51 -6.22 1.95 16.40
CA CYS A 51 -4.89 2.45 16.13
C CYS A 51 -3.92 1.31 15.84
N LEU A 52 -2.96 1.59 14.95
CA LEU A 52 -1.83 0.72 14.63
C LEU A 52 -0.55 1.34 15.20
N PHE A 53 0.29 0.51 15.81
CA PHE A 53 1.52 0.90 16.47
C PHE A 53 2.68 0.01 16.04
N GLY A 54 3.88 0.57 16.07
CA GLY A 54 5.12 -0.16 15.81
C GLY A 54 6.02 0.55 14.81
N ASP A 55 7.20 -0.01 14.61
CA ASP A 55 8.19 0.54 13.68
C ASP A 55 7.71 0.52 12.22
N THR A 56 6.85 -0.43 11.85
CA THR A 56 6.26 -0.53 10.51
C THR A 56 5.48 0.72 10.13
N VAL A 57 4.66 1.28 11.04
CA VAL A 57 3.88 2.51 10.73
C VAL A 57 4.78 3.74 10.62
N ASN A 58 5.84 3.78 11.44
CA ASN A 58 6.85 4.85 11.37
C ASN A 58 7.61 4.79 10.04
N THR A 59 8.07 3.60 9.64
CA THR A 59 8.77 3.38 8.37
C THR A 59 7.87 3.69 7.18
N ALA A 60 6.59 3.27 7.20
CA ALA A 60 5.63 3.64 6.17
C ALA A 60 5.45 5.16 6.04
N SER A 61 5.36 5.87 7.17
CA SER A 61 5.33 7.34 7.20
C SER A 61 6.62 7.96 6.64
N ARG A 62 7.78 7.32 6.83
CA ARG A 62 9.03 7.76 6.18
C ARG A 62 9.02 7.50 4.68
N MET A 63 8.47 6.39 4.21
CA MET A 63 8.28 6.17 2.77
C MET A 63 7.42 7.26 2.15
N GLU A 64 6.35 7.68 2.83
CA GLU A 64 5.51 8.76 2.35
C GLU A 64 6.27 10.10 2.40
N SER A 65 6.73 10.54 3.57
CA SER A 65 7.36 11.86 3.73
C SER A 65 8.64 12.08 2.90
N THR A 66 9.42 11.03 2.61
CA THR A 66 10.63 11.11 1.74
C THR A 66 10.36 10.84 0.26
N GLY A 67 9.10 10.58 -0.10
CA GLY A 67 8.67 10.32 -1.46
C GLY A 67 8.55 11.58 -2.32
N LEU A 68 8.37 11.37 -3.63
CA LEU A 68 8.12 12.44 -4.60
C LEU A 68 6.62 12.56 -4.88
N ALA A 69 6.18 13.77 -5.23
CA ALA A 69 4.80 13.99 -5.68
C ALA A 69 4.48 13.14 -6.91
N GLN A 70 3.25 12.62 -6.98
CA GLN A 70 2.74 11.73 -8.04
C GLN A 70 3.47 10.40 -8.16
N LYS A 71 4.22 9.99 -7.13
CA LYS A 71 4.89 8.69 -7.07
C LYS A 71 4.44 7.90 -5.85
N ILE A 72 4.52 6.57 -6.00
CA ILE A 72 4.29 5.61 -4.92
C ILE A 72 5.64 5.08 -4.49
N HIS A 73 6.08 5.48 -3.30
CA HIS A 73 7.36 5.08 -2.74
C HIS A 73 7.19 3.81 -1.92
N CYS A 74 8.09 2.84 -2.08
CA CYS A 74 8.05 1.61 -1.31
C CYS A 74 9.43 1.16 -0.83
N SER A 75 9.42 0.54 0.34
CA SER A 75 10.60 -0.10 0.94
C SER A 75 10.93 -1.43 0.25
N GLU A 76 12.17 -1.88 0.37
CA GLU A 76 12.63 -3.21 -0.06
C GLU A 76 11.75 -4.36 0.45
N ALA A 77 11.42 -4.41 1.75
CA ALA A 77 10.56 -5.45 2.30
C ALA A 77 9.17 -5.54 1.63
N CYS A 78 8.64 -4.42 1.13
CA CYS A 78 7.38 -4.40 0.39
C CYS A 78 7.59 -4.89 -1.04
N LYS A 79 8.67 -4.47 -1.69
CA LYS A 79 9.07 -4.94 -3.03
C LYS A 79 9.22 -6.46 -3.05
N ASP A 80 9.90 -7.06 -2.07
CA ASP A 80 10.09 -8.51 -2.01
C ASP A 80 8.77 -9.30 -1.92
N LEU A 81 7.76 -8.72 -1.28
CA LEU A 81 6.42 -9.32 -1.22
C LEU A 81 5.67 -9.14 -2.54
N LEU A 82 5.83 -7.99 -3.20
CA LEU A 82 5.20 -7.72 -4.49
C LEU A 82 5.79 -8.59 -5.60
N ASP A 83 7.11 -8.84 -5.58
CA ASP A 83 7.78 -9.75 -6.50
C ASP A 83 7.25 -11.18 -6.40
N LYS A 84 7.03 -11.67 -5.17
CA LYS A 84 6.44 -13.00 -4.92
C LYS A 84 5.02 -13.14 -5.46
N LEU A 85 4.28 -12.04 -5.52
CA LEU A 85 2.91 -12.00 -6.04
C LEU A 85 2.83 -11.85 -7.56
N SER A 86 3.98 -11.54 -8.20
CA SER A 86 4.18 -11.21 -9.62
C SER A 86 3.30 -10.06 -10.14
N GLY A 87 3.65 -9.51 -11.31
CA GLY A 87 2.78 -8.55 -12.01
C GLY A 87 2.67 -7.16 -11.40
N TYR A 88 3.58 -6.78 -10.50
CA TYR A 88 3.80 -5.39 -10.14
C TYR A 88 5.12 -4.94 -10.75
N ILE A 89 5.13 -3.72 -11.30
CA ILE A 89 6.30 -3.14 -11.96
C ILE A 89 6.88 -2.12 -10.98
N LEU A 90 8.14 -2.33 -10.60
CA LEU A 90 8.86 -1.48 -9.66
C LEU A 90 10.18 -1.00 -10.27
N ASP A 91 10.46 0.30 -10.14
CA ASP A 91 11.73 0.90 -10.54
C ASP A 91 12.58 1.17 -9.30
N GLU A 92 13.87 0.86 -9.36
CA GLU A 92 14.79 1.22 -8.28
C GLU A 92 14.91 2.74 -8.16
N ARG A 93 14.72 3.25 -6.94
CA ARG A 93 15.01 4.65 -6.60
C ARG A 93 16.47 4.84 -6.24
N GLY A 94 17.05 3.84 -5.57
CA GLY A 94 18.37 3.87 -4.95
C GLY A 94 18.27 3.92 -3.42
N TYR A 95 19.39 4.28 -2.80
CA TYR A 95 19.51 4.37 -1.34
C TYR A 95 19.04 5.72 -0.82
N ILE A 96 18.39 5.70 0.35
CA ILE A 96 18.01 6.90 1.10
C ILE A 96 18.32 6.72 2.57
N ASP A 97 18.65 7.81 3.25
CA ASP A 97 18.79 7.79 4.70
C ASP A 97 17.41 7.82 5.38
N LEU A 98 17.18 6.81 6.22
CA LEU A 98 16.00 6.70 7.06
C LEU A 98 16.41 6.91 8.51
N LYS A 99 15.83 7.94 9.13
CA LYS A 99 16.08 8.28 10.53
C LYS A 99 15.92 7.04 11.44
N GLY A 100 17.02 6.65 12.08
CA GLY A 100 17.07 5.51 13.01
C GLY A 100 17.25 4.14 12.36
N LYS A 101 17.34 4.08 11.02
CA LYS A 101 17.60 2.85 10.25
C LYS A 101 18.84 2.94 9.35
N GLY A 102 19.35 4.15 9.11
CA GLY A 102 20.46 4.39 8.19
C GLY A 102 20.02 4.30 6.74
N GLU A 103 20.96 4.00 5.85
CA GLU A 103 20.67 3.90 4.42
C GLU A 103 19.84 2.65 4.09
N ALA A 104 18.74 2.87 3.36
CA ALA A 104 17.85 1.81 2.90
C ALA A 104 17.64 1.93 1.40
N ARG A 105 17.70 0.80 0.70
CA ARG A 105 17.33 0.72 -0.72
C ARG A 105 15.81 0.79 -0.85
N THR A 106 15.36 1.59 -1.81
CA THR A 106 13.94 1.86 -2.02
C THR A 106 13.55 1.88 -3.49
N TYR A 107 12.25 1.80 -3.75
CA TYR A 107 11.71 1.58 -5.08
C TYR A 107 10.46 2.44 -5.32
N TRP A 108 10.17 2.71 -6.59
CA TRP A 108 8.93 3.31 -7.04
C TRP A 108 8.02 2.22 -7.60
N LEU A 109 6.80 2.10 -7.07
CA LEU A 109 5.76 1.31 -7.72
C LEU A 109 5.20 2.10 -8.90
N VAL A 110 5.40 1.60 -10.12
CA VAL A 110 5.03 2.33 -11.35
C VAL A 110 3.87 1.69 -12.10
N GLY A 111 3.58 0.42 -11.88
CA GLY A 111 2.49 -0.26 -12.58
C GLY A 111 2.11 -1.62 -12.01
N GLU A 112 1.05 -2.16 -12.60
CA GLU A 112 0.56 -3.51 -12.34
C GLU A 112 0.05 -4.09 -13.66
N GLU A 113 0.38 -5.35 -13.94
CA GLU A 113 -0.09 -6.07 -15.12
C GLU A 113 -1.54 -6.51 -14.94
N GLU A 114 -2.41 -6.09 -15.86
CA GLU A 114 -3.86 -6.27 -15.75
C GLU A 114 -4.29 -7.74 -15.75
N HIS A 115 -3.63 -8.60 -16.53
CA HIS A 115 -3.97 -10.02 -16.58
C HIS A 115 -3.66 -10.70 -15.24
N LEU A 116 -2.49 -10.41 -14.63
CA LEU A 116 -2.10 -10.96 -13.33
C LEU A 116 -2.99 -10.41 -12.21
N ARG A 117 -3.38 -9.13 -12.28
CA ARG A 117 -4.37 -8.52 -11.38
C ARG A 117 -5.70 -9.27 -11.42
N THR A 118 -6.18 -9.57 -12.62
CA THR A 118 -7.45 -10.28 -12.84
C THR A 118 -7.39 -11.70 -12.31
N GLN A 119 -6.31 -12.43 -12.63
CA GLN A 119 -6.09 -13.79 -12.11
C GLN A 119 -6.08 -13.80 -10.58
N ARG A 120 -5.36 -12.86 -9.92
CA ARG A 120 -5.35 -12.74 -8.45
C ARG A 120 -6.75 -12.49 -7.86
N ARG A 121 -7.58 -11.67 -8.53
CA ARG A 121 -8.97 -11.44 -8.10
C ARG A 121 -9.80 -12.70 -8.19
N ILE A 122 -9.75 -13.42 -9.32
CA ILE A 122 -10.49 -14.67 -9.52
C ILE A 122 -10.08 -15.71 -8.47
N THR A 123 -8.77 -15.97 -8.31
CA THR A 123 -8.28 -16.94 -7.32
C THR A 123 -8.70 -16.59 -5.89
N ARG A 124 -8.76 -15.29 -5.56
CA ARG A 124 -9.23 -14.85 -4.24
C ARG A 124 -10.73 -15.07 -4.07
N GLU A 125 -11.54 -14.79 -5.08
CA GLU A 125 -12.99 -15.03 -5.05
C GLU A 125 -13.32 -16.52 -4.91
N GLU A 126 -12.58 -17.38 -5.61
CA GLU A 126 -12.69 -18.84 -5.48
C GLU A 126 -12.40 -19.30 -4.04
N ARG A 127 -11.27 -18.85 -3.46
CA ARG A 127 -10.94 -19.17 -2.05
C ARG A 127 -12.00 -18.68 -1.06
N VAL A 128 -12.60 -17.51 -1.30
CA VAL A 128 -13.68 -16.98 -0.44
C VAL A 128 -14.96 -17.82 -0.59
N ARG A 129 -15.28 -18.28 -1.80
CA ARG A 129 -16.43 -19.17 -2.05
C ARG A 129 -16.21 -20.55 -1.39
N GLU A 130 -15.00 -21.08 -1.46
CA GLU A 130 -14.62 -22.34 -0.80
C GLU A 130 -14.62 -22.22 0.72
N GLY A 131 -14.04 -21.15 1.27
CA GLY A 131 -13.99 -20.87 2.72
C GLY A 131 -15.35 -20.58 3.36
N ARG A 132 -16.40 -20.29 2.57
CA ARG A 132 -17.79 -20.22 3.07
C ARG A 132 -18.43 -21.59 3.28
N LYS A 133 -17.83 -22.69 2.82
CA LYS A 133 -18.29 -24.06 3.07
C LYS A 133 -17.77 -24.62 4.40
N ILE A 134 -17.93 -23.88 5.51
CA ILE A 134 -17.74 -24.44 6.86
C ILE A 134 -19.05 -25.15 7.24
N PRO A 135 -19.07 -26.47 7.47
CA PRO A 135 -20.31 -27.16 7.85
C PRO A 135 -20.80 -26.63 9.20
N ARG A 136 -22.07 -26.21 9.27
CA ARG A 136 -22.77 -25.79 10.50
C ARG A 136 -23.09 -26.95 11.45
N SER A 137 -22.24 -27.97 11.53
CA SER A 137 -22.49 -29.16 12.36
C SER A 137 -21.21 -29.56 13.09
N SER A 138 -20.88 -28.84 14.17
CA SER A 138 -19.98 -29.26 15.26
C SER A 138 -20.02 -28.21 16.38
N LEU A 139 -21.21 -27.97 16.95
CA LEU A 139 -21.41 -27.44 18.30
C LEU A 139 -22.21 -28.49 19.07
#